data_AF-A0A7S2WCQ7-F1
#
_entry.id   AF-A0A7S2WCQ7-F1
#
_cell.length_a   1.000
_cell.length_b   1.000
_cell.length_c   1.000
_cell.angle_alpha   90.00
_cell.angle_beta   90.00
_cell.angle_gamma   90.00
#
_symmetry.space_group_name_H-M   'P 1'
#
loop_
_entity.id
_entity.type
_entity.pdbx_description
1 polymer ?
#
loop_
_entity_poly.entity_id
_entity_poly.type
_entity_poly.pdbx_seq_one_letter_code
_entity_poly.pdbx_strand_id
1 'polypeptide(L)'
;MSEEDPFGFGADDSEGNADPFQSEDLHVQGGFDAFGGEDENSGFGDELGADAGDQAAEYGNLEDEQEFVQPSTDVPAMDSQPAVAAADVQDDDDAALKAFERKFQAEVGEKDAKSQAQRAEMKEAAKKELDGFLAEKKVKNAAKLKLNREEEQEFMNSINDALTAENPWERIYTLVDVASKPSEDKTDVTRLKNILIQLKNAPVA
;
A
#
# COMPACT_ATOMS: atom_id res chain seq x y z
N MET A 1 -35.73 -15.37 -40.08
CA MET A 1 -35.87 -14.06 -39.42
C MET A 1 -34.93 -14.13 -38.25
N SER A 2 -33.73 -13.60 -38.44
CA SER A 2 -32.59 -13.77 -37.54
C SER A 2 -32.40 -12.41 -36.86
N GLU A 3 -32.62 -12.36 -35.56
CA GLU A 3 -32.42 -11.17 -34.73
C GLU A 3 -30.97 -11.15 -34.27
N GLU A 4 -30.22 -10.14 -34.71
CA GLU A 4 -28.84 -9.85 -34.31
C GLU A 4 -28.83 -9.11 -32.97
N ASP A 5 -28.06 -9.64 -32.02
CA ASP A 5 -27.88 -9.12 -30.66
C ASP A 5 -26.74 -8.08 -30.65
N PRO A 6 -26.99 -6.78 -30.36
CA PRO A 6 -26.00 -5.72 -30.53
C PRO A 6 -24.91 -5.67 -29.43
N PHE A 7 -24.92 -6.61 -28.48
CA PHE A 7 -23.89 -6.71 -27.43
C PHE A 7 -23.27 -8.11 -27.29
N GLY A 8 -23.55 -9.01 -28.23
CA GLY A 8 -22.93 -10.34 -28.28
C GLY A 8 -21.56 -10.29 -28.96
N PHE A 9 -20.48 -10.14 -28.18
CA PHE A 9 -19.13 -10.38 -28.68
C PHE A 9 -19.02 -11.86 -29.04
N GLY A 10 -19.22 -12.15 -30.32
CA GLY A 10 -19.07 -13.47 -30.92
C GLY A 10 -17.66 -13.99 -30.71
N ALA A 11 -17.59 -15.25 -30.28
CA ALA A 11 -16.38 -16.04 -30.35
C ALA A 11 -15.96 -16.18 -31.83
N ASP A 12 -14.86 -15.53 -32.21
CA ASP A 12 -14.07 -15.92 -33.37
C ASP A 12 -12.59 -15.59 -33.07
N ASP A 13 -11.81 -16.66 -33.00
CA ASP A 13 -10.38 -16.67 -32.74
C ASP A 13 -9.60 -16.09 -33.93
N SER A 14 -9.01 -14.90 -33.79
CA SER A 14 -7.84 -14.51 -34.58
C SER A 14 -7.15 -13.26 -34.02
N GLU A 15 -5.90 -13.44 -33.59
CA GLU A 15 -4.85 -12.42 -33.51
C GLU A 15 -4.99 -11.32 -32.42
N GLY A 16 -4.36 -11.58 -31.27
CA GLY A 16 -3.36 -10.65 -30.71
C GLY A 16 -3.82 -9.24 -30.30
N ASN A 17 -4.92 -9.11 -29.55
CA ASN A 17 -5.25 -7.85 -28.89
C ASN A 17 -4.87 -7.92 -27.41
N ALA A 18 -3.66 -7.46 -27.08
CA ALA A 18 -3.25 -7.23 -25.71
C ALA A 18 -4.21 -6.20 -25.06
N ASP A 19 -4.73 -6.55 -23.89
CA ASP A 19 -5.55 -5.67 -23.05
C ASP A 19 -4.77 -4.37 -22.76
N PRO A 20 -5.24 -3.18 -23.19
CA PRO A 20 -4.52 -1.92 -23.00
C PRO A 20 -4.42 -1.48 -21.53
N PHE A 21 -5.03 -2.22 -20.60
CA PHE A 21 -4.89 -2.01 -19.16
C PHE A 21 -3.96 -3.00 -18.46
N GLN A 22 -3.36 -3.95 -19.19
CA GLN A 22 -2.36 -4.87 -18.65
C GLN A 22 -1.01 -4.68 -19.35
N SER A 23 -0.33 -3.59 -19.04
CA SER A 23 1.13 -3.55 -19.19
C SER A 23 1.76 -2.88 -17.97
N GLU A 24 2.67 -3.62 -17.36
CA GLU A 24 3.70 -3.12 -16.49
C GLU A 24 4.55 -2.12 -17.28
N ASP A 25 4.47 -0.84 -16.90
CA ASP A 25 5.58 0.14 -16.90
C ASP A 25 4.98 1.53 -16.62
N LEU A 26 4.66 1.78 -15.35
CA LEU A 26 4.42 3.15 -14.90
C LEU A 26 5.77 3.81 -14.61
N HIS A 27 6.44 4.29 -15.65
CA HIS A 27 7.52 5.26 -15.52
C HIS A 27 6.92 6.59 -15.04
N VAL A 28 6.83 6.78 -13.72
CA VAL A 28 6.41 8.06 -13.11
C VAL A 28 7.56 9.05 -13.26
N GLN A 29 7.55 9.77 -14.39
CA GLN A 29 8.32 10.99 -14.55
C GLN A 29 7.56 12.14 -13.89
N GLY A 30 7.99 12.49 -12.68
CA GLY A 30 7.85 13.84 -12.11
C GLY A 30 6.54 14.16 -11.37
N GLY A 31 6.69 14.49 -10.09
CA GLY A 31 5.79 15.39 -9.36
C GLY A 31 4.66 14.73 -8.57
N PHE A 32 4.97 14.19 -7.39
CA PHE A 32 3.95 13.88 -6.38
C PHE A 32 4.19 14.74 -5.13
N ASP A 33 3.55 15.91 -5.11
CA ASP A 33 3.26 16.69 -3.90
C ASP A 33 1.79 16.41 -3.53
N ALA A 34 1.53 15.40 -2.71
CA ALA A 34 0.19 15.14 -2.16
C ALA A 34 0.20 14.25 -0.90
N PHE A 35 1.13 14.47 0.02
CA PHE A 35 0.90 14.18 1.44
C PHE A 35 1.24 15.44 2.24
N GLY A 36 0.32 16.41 2.17
CA GLY A 36 0.30 17.55 3.09
C GLY A 36 -0.09 17.05 4.48
N GLY A 37 0.94 16.87 5.31
CA GLY A 37 0.84 16.66 6.74
C GLY A 37 2.13 17.15 7.37
N GLU A 38 2.12 18.40 7.84
CA GLU A 38 3.18 18.98 8.65
C GLU A 38 3.31 18.17 9.94
N ASP A 39 4.36 17.35 10.04
CA ASP A 39 4.94 16.95 11.32
C ASP A 39 6.45 17.07 11.19
N GLU A 40 7.01 18.11 11.82
CA GLU A 40 8.45 18.30 11.94
C GLU A 40 9.00 17.25 12.92
N ASN A 41 9.27 16.05 12.40
CA ASN A 41 10.24 15.16 13.03
C ASN A 41 11.19 14.59 11.99
N SER A 42 12.18 15.42 11.66
CA SER A 42 13.39 15.03 10.94
C SER A 42 14.05 13.81 11.60
N GLY A 43 14.15 12.69 10.88
CA GLY A 43 14.99 11.57 11.32
C GLY A 43 14.76 10.20 10.71
N PHE A 44 14.21 10.09 9.49
CA PHE A 44 14.14 8.80 8.80
C PHE A 44 14.42 8.97 7.30
N GLY A 45 15.63 9.39 7.01
CA GLY A 45 16.17 9.42 5.67
C GLY A 45 17.56 8.84 5.72
N ASP A 46 17.65 7.52 5.54
CA ASP A 46 18.47 6.88 4.51
C ASP A 46 18.38 5.36 4.69
N GLU A 47 18.46 4.63 3.58
CA GLU A 47 18.87 3.22 3.56
C GLU A 47 17.83 2.12 3.90
N LEU A 48 16.82 1.96 3.02
CA LEU A 48 16.27 0.63 2.75
C LEU A 48 16.09 0.44 1.23
N GLY A 49 17.14 -0.06 0.59
CA GLY A 49 17.12 -0.36 -0.84
C GLY A 49 18.36 -1.09 -1.33
N ALA A 50 18.55 -2.35 -0.92
CA ALA A 50 19.34 -3.30 -1.70
C ALA A 50 18.92 -4.75 -1.37
N ASP A 51 18.23 -5.35 -2.34
CA ASP A 51 18.39 -6.74 -2.78
C ASP A 51 18.80 -7.78 -1.72
N ALA A 52 17.84 -8.60 -1.30
CA ALA A 52 18.10 -9.86 -0.61
C ALA A 52 18.62 -10.92 -1.62
N GLY A 53 19.76 -10.61 -2.23
CA GLY A 53 20.64 -11.55 -2.88
C GLY A 53 21.50 -12.25 -1.83
N ASP A 54 21.57 -13.57 -1.94
CA ASP A 54 22.43 -14.49 -1.19
C ASP A 54 23.84 -13.90 -0.94
N GLN A 55 24.06 -13.38 0.26
CA GLN A 55 25.40 -13.09 0.78
C GLN A 55 25.51 -13.78 2.13
N ALA A 56 26.10 -14.97 2.09
CA ALA A 56 26.78 -15.54 3.24
C ALA A 56 27.63 -14.45 3.89
N ALA A 57 27.32 -14.11 5.13
CA ALA A 57 28.06 -13.11 5.88
C ALA A 57 29.54 -13.52 5.92
N GLU A 58 30.33 -12.80 5.13
CA GLU A 58 31.78 -12.70 5.23
C GLU A 58 32.08 -12.06 6.60
N TYR A 59 32.26 -12.92 7.61
CA TYR A 59 32.83 -12.48 8.87
C TYR A 59 34.24 -11.98 8.56
N GLY A 60 34.39 -10.65 8.59
CA GLY A 60 35.66 -9.98 8.52
C GLY A 60 36.63 -10.60 9.52
N ASN A 61 37.77 -11.02 8.98
CA ASN A 61 38.93 -11.51 9.70
C ASN A 61 39.48 -10.36 10.56
N LEU A 62 38.95 -10.20 11.77
CA LEU A 62 39.56 -9.40 12.82
C LEU A 62 40.58 -10.32 13.51
N GLU A 63 41.78 -10.34 12.93
CA GLU A 63 42.98 -10.88 13.57
C GLU A 63 43.35 -9.96 14.76
N ASP A 64 42.67 -10.15 15.89
CA ASP A 64 43.24 -9.82 17.18
C ASP A 64 44.27 -10.91 17.51
N GLU A 65 45.55 -10.60 17.27
CA GLU A 65 46.68 -11.42 17.70
C GLU A 65 46.73 -11.47 19.24
N GLN A 66 45.94 -12.35 19.85
CA GLN A 66 46.26 -12.90 21.15
C GLN A 66 47.04 -14.20 20.93
N GLU A 67 48.35 -14.09 21.09
CA GLU A 67 49.31 -15.19 21.08
C GLU A 67 48.88 -16.25 22.11
N PHE A 68 48.20 -17.31 21.66
CA PHE A 68 47.88 -18.46 22.50
C PHE A 68 49.16 -19.28 22.71
N VAL A 69 49.90 -18.94 23.77
CA VAL A 69 51.04 -19.75 24.22
C VAL A 69 50.51 -21.13 24.61
N GLN A 70 50.82 -22.14 23.79
CA GLN A 70 50.54 -23.53 24.13
C GLN A 70 51.25 -23.86 25.45
N PRO A 71 50.58 -24.36 26.50
CA PRO A 71 51.28 -24.86 27.66
C PRO A 71 52.07 -26.10 27.22
N SER A 72 53.39 -25.94 27.15
CA SER A 72 54.31 -27.04 26.88
C SER A 72 54.11 -28.11 27.96
N THR A 73 53.72 -29.32 27.53
CA THR A 73 53.63 -30.49 28.39
C THR A 73 55.03 -31.03 28.65
N ASP A 74 55.75 -30.41 29.57
CA ASP A 74 56.89 -31.01 30.25
C ASP A 74 56.78 -30.63 31.74
N VAL A 75 55.96 -31.39 32.47
CA VAL A 75 55.96 -31.39 33.93
C VAL A 75 56.70 -32.64 34.42
N PRO A 76 57.70 -32.51 35.30
CA PRO A 76 58.42 -33.67 35.82
C PRO A 76 57.49 -34.50 36.71
N ALA A 77 57.70 -35.82 36.67
CA ALA A 77 56.99 -36.80 37.48
C ALA A 77 56.99 -36.40 38.97
N MET A 78 55.81 -36.06 39.50
CA MET A 78 55.61 -35.83 40.93
C MET A 78 54.31 -36.50 41.38
N ASP A 79 54.54 -37.63 42.06
CA ASP A 79 53.80 -38.25 43.14
C ASP A 79 52.36 -38.77 42.93
N SER A 80 52.15 -39.94 43.54
CA SER A 80 50.95 -40.75 43.48
C SER A 80 49.76 -40.02 44.12
N GLN A 81 48.85 -39.49 43.29
CA GLN A 81 47.48 -39.20 43.73
C GLN A 81 46.70 -40.52 43.77
N PRO A 82 45.92 -40.80 44.83
CA PRO A 82 45.09 -42.00 44.84
C PRO A 82 44.02 -41.87 43.74
N ALA A 83 43.99 -42.84 42.82
CA ALA A 83 42.96 -42.96 41.81
C ALA A 83 41.60 -43.24 42.47
N VAL A 84 40.93 -42.19 42.92
CA VAL A 84 39.56 -42.25 43.42
C VAL A 84 38.61 -42.04 42.25
N ALA A 85 37.88 -43.10 41.91
CA ALA A 85 36.57 -43.11 41.24
C ALA A 85 36.28 -41.97 40.23
N ALA A 86 36.99 -41.94 39.09
CA ALA A 86 36.67 -41.01 38.00
C ALA A 86 35.43 -41.42 37.18
N ALA A 87 34.99 -42.68 37.27
CA ALA A 87 33.88 -43.19 36.47
C ALA A 87 32.49 -42.74 36.99
N ASP A 88 32.31 -42.60 38.30
CA ASP A 88 31.02 -42.26 38.92
C ASP A 88 30.68 -40.76 38.73
N VAL A 89 31.69 -39.90 38.66
CA VAL A 89 31.52 -38.43 38.49
C VAL A 89 31.14 -38.07 37.05
N GLN A 90 31.65 -38.81 36.05
CA GLN A 90 31.36 -38.53 34.64
C GLN A 90 29.89 -38.84 34.27
N ASP A 91 29.32 -39.92 34.82
CA ASP A 91 27.91 -40.29 34.56
C ASP A 91 26.92 -39.28 35.17
N ASP A 92 27.24 -38.72 36.34
CA ASP A 92 26.43 -37.70 37.01
C ASP A 92 26.49 -36.34 36.28
N ASP A 93 27.66 -35.95 35.77
CA ASP A 93 27.84 -34.72 34.98
C ASP A 93 27.08 -34.79 33.64
N ASP A 94 27.10 -35.94 32.98
CA ASP A 94 26.33 -36.18 31.74
C ASP A 94 24.81 -36.13 31.99
N ALA A 95 24.35 -36.64 33.15
CA ALA A 95 22.94 -36.59 33.53
C ALA A 95 22.45 -35.15 33.81
N ALA A 96 23.29 -34.34 34.46
CA ALA A 96 23.00 -32.93 34.72
C ALA A 96 22.95 -32.10 33.43
N LEU A 97 23.89 -32.33 32.51
CA LEU A 97 23.95 -31.65 31.22
C LEU A 97 22.72 -32.00 30.37
N LYS A 98 22.35 -33.28 30.29
CA LYS A 98 21.17 -33.73 29.54
C LYS A 98 19.86 -33.18 30.12
N ALA A 99 19.77 -33.04 31.45
CA ALA A 99 18.64 -32.41 32.09
C ALA A 99 18.56 -30.90 31.79
N PHE A 100 19.72 -30.23 31.70
CA PHE A 100 19.82 -28.83 31.30
C PHE A 100 19.42 -28.64 29.84
N GLU A 101 19.97 -29.43 28.92
CA GLU A 101 19.65 -29.38 27.48
C GLU A 101 18.15 -29.57 27.25
N ARG A 102 17.51 -30.53 27.95
CA ARG A 102 16.07 -30.74 27.84
C ARG A 102 15.26 -29.53 28.28
N LYS A 103 15.66 -28.88 29.39
CA LYS A 103 14.99 -27.67 29.88
C LYS A 103 15.20 -26.49 28.92
N PHE A 104 16.42 -26.32 28.43
CA PHE A 104 16.77 -25.26 27.50
C PHE A 104 16.05 -25.41 26.16
N GLN A 105 16.04 -26.62 25.57
CA GLN A 105 15.29 -26.90 24.35
C GLN A 105 13.79 -26.67 24.53
N ALA A 106 13.24 -27.01 25.70
CA ALA A 106 11.83 -26.73 26.00
C ALA A 106 11.56 -25.21 26.09
N GLU A 107 12.44 -24.44 26.74
CA GLU A 107 12.30 -22.98 26.84
C GLU A 107 12.46 -22.28 25.48
N VAL A 108 13.42 -22.72 24.67
CA VAL A 108 13.61 -22.22 23.29
C VAL A 108 12.38 -22.55 22.45
N GLY A 109 11.89 -23.78 22.51
CA GLY A 109 10.67 -24.18 21.79
C GLY A 109 9.43 -23.38 22.19
N GLU A 110 9.27 -23.06 23.48
CA GLU A 110 8.19 -22.20 23.96
C GLU A 110 8.30 -20.76 23.42
N LYS A 111 9.51 -20.18 23.43
CA LYS A 111 9.77 -18.84 22.87
C LYS A 111 9.52 -18.79 21.37
N ASP A 112 9.99 -19.81 20.63
CA ASP A 112 9.77 -19.92 19.19
C ASP A 112 8.29 -20.08 18.85
N ALA A 113 7.56 -20.93 19.58
CA ALA A 113 6.12 -21.10 19.42
C ALA A 113 5.36 -19.78 19.68
N LYS A 114 5.74 -19.04 20.73
CA LYS A 114 5.16 -17.73 21.04
C LYS A 114 5.45 -16.70 19.94
N SER A 115 6.68 -16.66 19.44
CA SER A 115 7.06 -15.76 18.34
C SER A 115 6.29 -16.08 17.05
N GLN A 116 6.16 -17.36 16.70
CA GLN A 116 5.40 -17.80 15.54
C GLN A 116 3.91 -17.48 15.68
N ALA A 117 3.32 -17.68 16.86
CA ALA A 117 1.93 -17.32 17.14
C ALA A 117 1.69 -15.81 16.98
N GLN A 118 2.56 -14.97 17.53
CA GLN A 118 2.48 -13.51 17.38
C GLN A 118 2.62 -13.08 15.91
N ARG A 119 3.56 -13.67 15.16
CA ARG A 119 3.72 -13.41 13.73
C ARG A 119 2.49 -13.84 12.93
N ALA A 120 1.85 -14.95 13.29
CA ALA A 120 0.63 -15.41 12.64
C ALA A 120 -0.54 -14.46 12.92
N GLU A 121 -0.71 -14.03 14.17
CA GLU A 121 -1.74 -13.06 14.57
C GLU A 121 -1.57 -11.71 13.85
N MET A 122 -0.34 -11.19 13.79
CA MET A 122 -0.05 -9.95 13.06
C MET A 122 -0.38 -10.08 11.56
N LYS A 123 -0.06 -11.23 10.94
CA LYS A 123 -0.41 -11.48 9.54
C LYS A 123 -1.91 -11.58 9.32
N GLU A 124 -2.65 -12.20 10.24
CA GLU A 124 -4.09 -12.30 10.15
C GLU A 124 -4.76 -10.94 10.34
N ALA A 125 -4.32 -10.16 11.31
CA ALA A 125 -4.79 -8.79 11.54
C ALA A 125 -4.55 -7.90 10.30
N ALA A 126 -3.35 -7.95 9.71
CA ALA A 126 -3.02 -7.20 8.51
C ALA A 126 -3.89 -7.60 7.30
N LYS A 127 -4.15 -8.91 7.12
CA LYS A 127 -5.05 -9.39 6.06
C LYS A 127 -6.48 -8.87 6.26
N LYS A 128 -6.98 -8.93 7.49
CA LYS A 128 -8.32 -8.43 7.84
C LYS A 128 -8.45 -6.93 7.60
N GLU A 129 -7.43 -6.15 7.94
CA GLU A 129 -7.41 -4.71 7.70
C GLU A 129 -7.38 -4.41 6.19
N LEU A 130 -6.56 -5.14 5.43
CA LEU A 130 -6.51 -5.00 3.97
C LEU A 130 -7.87 -5.30 3.32
N ASP A 131 -8.50 -6.40 3.72
CA ASP A 131 -9.83 -6.78 3.22
C ASP A 131 -10.89 -5.72 3.57
N GLY A 132 -10.83 -5.17 4.78
CA GLY A 132 -11.68 -4.06 5.22
C GLY A 132 -11.48 -2.80 4.36
N PHE A 133 -10.23 -2.41 4.14
CA PHE A 133 -9.89 -1.26 3.30
C PHE A 133 -10.38 -1.44 1.85
N LEU A 134 -10.18 -2.63 1.27
CA LEU A 134 -10.64 -2.92 -0.08
C LEU A 134 -12.18 -2.90 -0.18
N ALA A 135 -12.89 -3.41 0.84
CA ALA A 135 -14.34 -3.34 0.89
C ALA A 135 -14.83 -1.89 0.96
N GLU A 136 -14.25 -1.06 1.83
CA GLU A 136 -14.58 0.35 1.92
C GLU A 136 -14.29 1.11 0.62
N LYS A 137 -13.14 0.83 0.00
CA LYS A 137 -12.76 1.43 -1.30
C LYS A 137 -13.77 1.08 -2.38
N LYS A 138 -14.22 -0.19 -2.45
CA LYS A 138 -15.26 -0.62 -3.39
C LYS A 138 -16.57 0.13 -3.16
N VAL A 139 -17.01 0.26 -1.91
CA VAL A 139 -18.24 1.01 -1.57
C VAL A 139 -18.11 2.48 -1.95
N LYS A 140 -16.99 3.14 -1.62
CA LYS A 140 -16.73 4.54 -1.98
C LYS A 140 -16.71 4.75 -3.49
N ASN A 141 -16.07 3.85 -4.24
CA ASN A 141 -16.02 3.93 -5.70
C ASN A 141 -17.40 3.69 -6.33
N ALA A 142 -18.17 2.71 -5.84
CA ALA A 142 -19.52 2.46 -6.31
C ALA A 142 -20.45 3.66 -6.03
N ALA A 143 -20.33 4.28 -4.85
CA ALA A 143 -21.09 5.48 -4.50
C ALA A 143 -20.73 6.66 -5.41
N LYS A 144 -19.43 6.89 -5.68
CA LYS A 144 -18.98 7.93 -6.62
C LYS A 144 -19.48 7.68 -8.04
N LEU A 145 -19.37 6.44 -8.54
CA LEU A 145 -19.87 6.09 -9.86
C LEU A 145 -21.38 6.33 -9.99
N LYS A 146 -22.14 5.95 -8.95
CA LYS A 146 -23.58 6.16 -8.89
C LYS A 146 -23.91 7.65 -8.89
N LEU A 147 -23.25 8.43 -8.04
CA LEU A 147 -23.43 9.88 -7.95
C LEU A 147 -23.10 10.57 -9.28
N ASN A 148 -21.98 10.23 -9.92
CA ASN A 148 -21.63 10.79 -11.23
C ASN A 148 -22.68 10.47 -12.30
N ARG A 149 -23.25 9.26 -12.27
CA ARG A 149 -24.32 8.86 -13.21
C ARG A 149 -25.63 9.58 -12.92
N GLU A 150 -25.96 9.80 -11.65
CA GLU A 150 -27.12 10.58 -11.23
C GLU A 150 -26.94 12.05 -11.64
N GLU A 151 -25.78 12.65 -11.37
CA GLU A 151 -25.43 14.01 -11.79
C GLU A 151 -25.44 14.18 -13.30
N GLU A 152 -24.93 13.22 -14.08
CA GLU A 152 -25.02 13.24 -15.53
C GLU A 152 -26.47 13.19 -15.99
N GLN A 153 -27.29 12.30 -15.41
CA GLN A 153 -28.70 12.20 -15.76
C GLN A 153 -29.46 13.49 -15.40
N GLU A 154 -29.20 14.08 -14.23
CA GLU A 154 -29.77 15.35 -13.80
C GLU A 154 -29.34 16.49 -14.72
N PHE A 155 -28.06 16.52 -15.12
CA PHE A 155 -27.55 17.49 -16.08
C PHE A 155 -28.24 17.37 -17.44
N MET A 156 -28.37 16.15 -17.98
CA MET A 156 -29.08 15.91 -19.24
C MET A 156 -30.56 16.27 -19.15
N ASN A 157 -31.22 15.95 -18.02
CA ASN A 157 -32.59 16.35 -17.77
C ASN A 157 -32.72 17.87 -17.72
N SER A 158 -31.81 18.58 -17.04
CA SER A 158 -31.82 20.04 -16.97
C SER A 158 -31.66 20.70 -18.35
N ILE A 159 -30.86 20.10 -19.24
CA ILE A 159 -30.70 20.57 -20.63
C ILE A 159 -31.98 20.31 -21.43
N ASN A 160 -32.60 19.13 -21.29
CA ASN A 160 -33.85 18.80 -21.96
C ASN A 160 -35.00 19.69 -21.49
N ASP A 161 -35.12 19.92 -20.18
CA ASP A 161 -36.12 20.82 -19.61
C ASP A 161 -35.94 22.24 -20.17
N ALA A 162 -34.69 22.72 -20.22
CA ALA A 162 -34.36 24.01 -20.82
C ALA A 162 -34.62 24.07 -22.35
N LEU A 163 -34.58 22.94 -23.06
CA LEU A 163 -34.95 22.86 -24.48
C LEU A 163 -36.47 22.95 -24.67
N THR A 164 -37.24 22.38 -23.75
CA THR A 164 -38.71 22.38 -23.79
C THR A 164 -39.34 23.63 -23.17
N ALA A 165 -38.55 24.46 -22.49
CA ALA A 165 -39.02 25.68 -21.86
C ALA A 165 -39.65 26.66 -22.87
N GLU A 166 -40.76 27.28 -22.48
CA GLU A 166 -41.50 28.24 -23.32
C GLU A 166 -40.68 29.50 -23.63
N ASN A 167 -39.78 29.90 -22.71
CA ASN A 167 -38.86 31.00 -22.92
C ASN A 167 -37.48 30.51 -23.40
N PRO A 168 -37.07 30.79 -24.65
CA PRO A 168 -35.77 30.36 -25.17
C PRO A 168 -34.58 31.00 -24.44
N TRP A 169 -34.78 32.14 -23.76
CA TRP A 169 -33.73 32.81 -22.99
C TRP A 169 -33.35 32.09 -21.70
N GLU A 170 -34.21 31.23 -21.16
CA GLU A 170 -33.88 30.42 -19.99
C GLU A 170 -32.72 29.47 -20.29
N ARG A 171 -32.70 28.87 -21.48
CA ARG A 171 -31.59 28.02 -21.93
C ARG A 171 -30.27 28.77 -22.06
N ILE A 172 -30.30 29.99 -22.59
CA ILE A 172 -29.08 30.79 -22.72
C ILE A 172 -28.59 31.21 -21.32
N TYR A 173 -29.51 31.55 -20.42
CA TYR A 173 -29.20 31.91 -19.05
C TYR A 173 -28.57 30.75 -18.24
N THR A 174 -29.02 29.50 -18.43
CA THR A 174 -28.44 28.34 -17.73
C THR A 174 -27.03 27.99 -18.22
N LEU A 175 -26.71 28.26 -19.49
CA LEU A 175 -25.38 28.01 -20.06
C LEU A 175 -24.35 29.10 -19.72
N VAL A 176 -24.80 30.31 -19.38
CA VAL A 176 -23.93 31.44 -19.10
C VAL A 176 -23.79 31.63 -17.59
N ASP A 177 -22.56 31.62 -17.07
CA ASP A 177 -22.30 31.97 -15.69
C ASP A 177 -22.46 33.49 -15.46
N VAL A 178 -23.68 33.88 -15.11
CA VAL A 178 -24.05 35.27 -14.78
C VAL A 178 -23.46 35.70 -13.43
N ALA A 179 -23.16 34.77 -12.52
CA ALA A 179 -22.66 35.06 -11.18
C ALA A 179 -21.14 35.33 -11.11
N SER A 180 -20.40 35.01 -12.18
CA SER A 180 -18.96 35.31 -12.30
C SER A 180 -18.63 36.76 -11.94
N LYS A 181 -17.63 36.99 -11.08
CA LYS A 181 -17.14 38.36 -10.81
C LYS A 181 -16.40 38.90 -12.05
N PRO A 182 -16.43 40.22 -12.30
CA PRO A 182 -15.62 40.82 -13.35
C PRO A 182 -14.14 40.49 -13.07
N SER A 183 -13.49 39.83 -14.02
CA SER A 183 -12.05 39.56 -14.00
C SER A 183 -11.35 40.79 -14.56
N GLU A 184 -10.30 41.27 -13.88
CA GLU A 184 -9.59 42.52 -14.21
C GLU A 184 -9.04 42.55 -15.65
N ASP A 185 -8.74 41.39 -16.23
CA ASP A 185 -8.18 41.24 -17.59
C ASP A 185 -9.24 41.00 -18.69
N LYS A 186 -10.53 40.92 -18.33
CA LYS A 186 -11.61 40.62 -19.26
C LYS A 186 -12.51 41.83 -19.51
N THR A 187 -13.05 41.91 -20.72
CA THR A 187 -14.01 42.94 -21.12
C THR A 187 -15.22 42.97 -20.17
N ASP A 188 -15.72 44.17 -19.85
CA ASP A 188 -16.89 44.35 -19.00
C ASP A 188 -18.16 43.74 -19.62
N VAL A 189 -18.64 42.65 -19.01
CA VAL A 189 -19.85 41.93 -19.41
C VAL A 189 -21.10 42.34 -18.59
N THR A 190 -21.01 43.36 -17.73
CA THR A 190 -22.12 43.79 -16.85
C THR A 190 -23.38 44.15 -17.63
N ARG A 191 -23.24 44.87 -18.75
CA ARG A 191 -24.38 45.22 -19.62
C ARG A 191 -25.02 43.97 -20.25
N LEU A 192 -24.20 43.01 -20.71
CA LEU A 192 -24.68 41.76 -21.29
C LEU A 192 -25.46 40.94 -20.25
N LYS A 193 -24.93 40.82 -19.03
CA LYS A 193 -25.59 40.12 -17.92
C LYS A 193 -26.95 40.73 -17.59
N ASN A 194 -27.04 42.06 -17.52
CA ASN A 194 -28.30 42.76 -17.28
C ASN A 194 -29.33 42.49 -18.39
N ILE A 195 -28.91 42.51 -19.66
CA ILE A 195 -29.79 42.20 -20.80
C ILE A 195 -30.30 40.76 -20.72
N LEU A 196 -29.43 39.79 -20.42
CA LEU A 196 -29.82 38.38 -20.28
C LEU A 196 -30.83 38.15 -19.14
N ILE A 197 -30.65 38.83 -18.00
CA ILE A 197 -31.61 38.77 -16.87
C ILE A 197 -32.97 39.36 -17.28
N GLN A 198 -32.98 40.48 -18.00
CA GLN A 198 -34.22 41.10 -18.47
C GLN A 198 -34.98 40.16 -19.42
N LEU A 199 -34.29 39.56 -20.39
CA LEU A 199 -34.90 38.66 -21.37
C LEU A 199 -35.41 37.36 -20.76
N LYS A 200 -34.78 36.89 -19.67
CA LYS A 200 -35.30 35.77 -18.86
C LYS A 200 -36.62 36.12 -18.19
N ASN A 201 -36.72 37.29 -17.56
CA ASN A 201 -37.88 37.67 -16.74
C ASN A 201 -39.03 38.28 -17.53
N ALA A 202 -38.74 38.93 -18.65
CA ALA A 202 -39.70 39.58 -19.53
C ALA A 202 -39.35 39.27 -20.99
N PRO A 203 -39.82 38.13 -21.53
CA PRO A 203 -39.57 37.79 -22.91
C PRO A 203 -40.19 38.85 -23.83
N VAL A 204 -39.47 39.19 -24.91
CA VAL A 204 -39.99 40.10 -25.93
C VAL A 204 -41.14 39.38 -26.63
N ALA A 205 -42.33 40.00 -26.58
CA ALA A 205 -43.57 39.46 -27.15
C ALA A 205 -43.48 39.19 -28.66
#